data_AF-A0A3M1XTN2-F1
#
_entry.id   AF-A0A3M1XTN2-F1
#
_cell.length_a   1.000
_cell.length_b   1.000
_cell.length_c   1.000
_cell.angle_alpha   90.00
_cell.angle_beta   90.00
_cell.angle_gamma   90.00
#
_symmetry.space_group_name_H-M   'P 1'
#
loop_
_entity.id
_entity.type
_entity.pdbx_description
1 polymer ?
#
loop_
_entity_poly.entity_id
_entity_poly.type
_entity_poly.pdbx_seq_one_letter_code
_entity_poly.pdbx_strand_id
1 'polypeptide(L)'
;MSARFSSNLNLRVHTRLRAHHILGTIAGGVILAGLLTLFTLSTGEVTHEGTLQVAPNSGTGGGMDDITALLINWSAYGSFSKWESSDTMARLYIRIEDPAHEVVYLGFSKASYQTLTNSSTYNLRFRIMSPDGQEVFNKVVKNNNAIDREEALAGPNTFPGVSGGYTPFTFTPGASAPAGDYYLEFRLADYSANYGFLIHYWDIAVADISLGTPVAKPGRVWSRNWAFYCPDHNPPPYFDRAFNGSFHVLQPAPQGDFYVSKIDFDGANFRPAAFNIAFNSSGTRQTGNV
;
A
#
# COMPACT_ATOMS: atom_id res chain seq x y z
N MET A 1 32.58 -17.81 2.32
CA MET A 1 32.59 -17.28 3.70
C MET A 1 31.14 -16.95 4.04
N SER A 2 30.45 -17.84 4.77
CA SER A 2 29.02 -17.72 5.05
C SER A 2 28.85 -17.05 6.43
N ALA A 3 28.31 -15.84 6.45
CA ALA A 3 27.92 -15.17 7.67
C ALA A 3 26.44 -15.48 7.95
N ARG A 4 26.18 -16.29 8.97
CA ARG A 4 24.85 -16.46 9.53
C ARG A 4 24.58 -15.26 10.45
N PHE A 5 23.70 -14.37 10.03
CA PHE A 5 23.10 -13.39 10.92
C PHE A 5 21.84 -14.00 11.54
N SER A 6 21.90 -14.30 12.85
CA SER A 6 20.72 -14.50 13.67
C SER A 6 20.40 -13.16 14.30
N SER A 7 19.35 -12.49 13.81
CA SER A 7 18.70 -11.41 14.54
C SER A 7 17.37 -11.94 15.07
N ASN A 8 17.15 -11.74 16.37
CA ASN A 8 15.86 -11.99 17.00
C ASN A 8 14.86 -10.95 16.49
N LEU A 9 14.21 -11.24 15.37
CA LEU A 9 13.13 -10.43 14.82
C LEU A 9 11.88 -10.63 15.70
N ASN A 10 11.59 -9.67 16.57
CA ASN A 10 10.31 -9.63 17.31
C ASN A 10 9.21 -9.10 16.39
N LEU A 11 8.69 -9.97 15.52
CA LEU A 11 7.55 -9.68 14.66
C LEU A 11 6.26 -9.62 15.51
N ARG A 12 5.65 -8.44 15.64
CA ARG A 12 4.32 -8.29 16.26
C ARG A 12 3.23 -8.46 15.20
N VAL A 13 2.52 -9.58 15.22
CA VAL A 13 1.29 -9.77 14.43
C VAL A 13 0.10 -9.35 15.29
N HIS A 14 -0.75 -8.45 14.79
CA HIS A 14 -1.98 -8.05 15.47
C HIS A 14 -3.18 -8.60 14.69
N THR A 15 -3.93 -9.51 15.30
CA THR A 15 -5.18 -10.07 14.76
C THR A 15 -6.34 -9.48 15.58
N ARG A 16 -7.25 -8.73 14.96
CA ARG A 16 -8.45 -8.21 15.66
C ARG A 16 -9.58 -9.25 15.60
N LEU A 17 -10.01 -9.75 16.76
CA LEU A 17 -11.28 -10.48 16.91
C LEU A 17 -12.46 -9.49 16.93
N ARG A 18 -13.52 -9.77 16.16
CA ARG A 18 -14.82 -9.09 16.29
C ARG A 18 -15.58 -9.65 17.49
N ALA A 19 -15.93 -8.80 18.46
CA ALA A 19 -16.82 -9.15 19.56
C ALA A 19 -18.29 -9.06 19.10
N HIS A 20 -19.06 -10.12 19.34
CA HIS A 20 -20.50 -10.15 19.12
C HIS A 20 -21.24 -9.41 20.23
N HIS A 21 -22.22 -8.60 19.82
CA HIS A 21 -23.18 -7.86 20.64
C HIS A 21 -23.94 -8.76 21.63
N ILE A 22 -23.95 -8.39 22.91
CA ILE A 22 -24.94 -8.87 23.90
C ILE A 22 -25.81 -7.67 24.29
N LEU A 23 -27.08 -7.71 23.90
CA LEU A 23 -28.11 -6.74 24.31
C LEU A 23 -28.67 -7.15 25.68
N GLY A 24 -28.40 -6.35 26.70
CA GLY A 24 -29.04 -6.42 28.02
C GLY A 24 -29.97 -5.22 28.22
N THR A 25 -31.26 -5.48 28.38
CA THR A 25 -32.31 -4.49 28.66
C THR A 25 -32.29 -4.10 30.14
N ILE A 26 -32.20 -2.81 30.48
CA ILE A 26 -32.60 -2.29 31.80
C ILE A 26 -33.43 -1.02 31.59
N ALA A 27 -34.62 -1.01 32.17
CA ALA A 27 -35.56 0.09 32.21
C ALA A 27 -35.30 1.01 33.41
N GLY A 28 -35.54 2.32 33.25
CA GLY A 28 -35.90 3.22 34.35
C GLY A 28 -35.23 4.59 34.38
N GLY A 29 -36.02 5.65 34.15
CA GLY A 29 -35.93 6.89 34.96
C GLY A 29 -35.13 8.08 34.42
N VAL A 30 -35.88 9.07 33.94
CA VAL A 30 -35.54 10.45 33.51
C VAL A 30 -34.61 11.23 34.47
N ILE A 31 -33.52 11.81 33.96
CA ILE A 31 -33.03 13.18 34.29
C ILE A 31 -32.46 13.83 33.02
N LEU A 32 -33.06 14.97 32.65
CA LEU A 32 -32.67 15.88 31.57
C LEU A 32 -31.85 17.04 32.16
N ALA A 33 -30.60 17.21 31.70
CA ALA A 33 -29.90 18.49 31.49
C ALA A 33 -28.37 18.30 31.59
N GLY A 34 -27.65 18.65 30.52
CA GLY A 34 -26.21 18.91 30.61
C GLY A 34 -25.30 17.81 30.06
N LEU A 35 -25.60 17.24 28.88
CA LEU A 35 -24.56 16.65 28.06
C LEU A 35 -24.55 17.38 26.72
N LEU A 36 -23.80 18.48 26.70
CA LEU A 36 -23.32 19.06 25.46
C LEU A 36 -22.49 17.97 24.80
N THR A 37 -23.09 17.22 23.88
CA THR A 37 -22.41 16.25 23.05
C THR A 37 -21.43 17.05 22.21
N LEU A 38 -20.23 17.23 22.74
CA LEU A 38 -19.05 17.54 21.95
C LEU A 38 -18.93 16.34 21.02
N PHE A 39 -19.59 16.40 19.86
CA PHE A 39 -19.14 15.67 18.69
C PHE A 39 -17.77 16.24 18.40
N THR A 40 -16.77 15.74 19.12
CA THR A 40 -15.41 15.69 18.59
C THR A 40 -15.58 14.95 17.28
N LEU A 41 -15.62 15.71 16.19
CA LEU A 41 -15.19 15.25 14.89
C LEU A 41 -13.88 14.54 15.18
N SER A 42 -13.91 13.21 15.31
CA SER A 42 -12.71 12.44 15.09
C SER A 42 -12.35 12.81 13.65
N THR A 43 -11.34 13.65 13.49
CA THR A 43 -10.65 13.78 12.22
C THR A 43 -10.22 12.36 11.92
N GLY A 44 -11.01 11.67 11.09
CA GLY A 44 -10.70 10.30 10.71
C GLY A 44 -9.30 10.35 10.15
N GLU A 45 -8.37 9.63 10.77
CA GLU A 45 -7.08 9.43 10.18
C GLU A 45 -7.36 8.87 8.79
N VAL A 46 -7.04 9.64 7.76
CA VAL A 46 -7.31 9.21 6.40
C VAL A 46 -6.25 8.16 6.09
N THR A 47 -6.59 6.91 6.39
CA THR A 47 -5.69 5.78 6.18
C THR A 47 -5.79 5.37 4.71
N HIS A 48 -5.01 6.04 3.87
CA HIS A 48 -4.65 5.58 2.53
C HIS A 48 -3.60 4.47 2.62
N GLU A 49 -3.19 3.86 1.50
CA GLU A 49 -2.13 2.85 1.49
C GLU A 49 -1.06 3.23 0.47
N GLY A 50 0.15 3.50 0.93
CA GLY A 50 1.18 4.13 0.12
C GLY A 50 2.39 4.60 0.90
N THR A 51 3.02 5.65 0.38
CA THR A 51 4.20 6.31 0.93
C THR A 51 4.05 6.63 2.42
N LEU A 52 2.89 7.12 2.85
CA LEU A 52 2.63 7.40 4.26
C LEU A 52 2.80 6.17 5.17
N GLN A 53 2.44 4.97 4.71
CA GLN A 53 2.53 3.74 5.51
C GLN A 53 3.89 3.09 5.42
N VAL A 54 4.54 3.11 4.24
CA VAL A 54 5.84 2.45 4.03
C VAL A 54 7.04 3.33 4.35
N ALA A 55 6.82 4.62 4.53
CA ALA A 55 7.82 5.59 4.99
C ALA A 55 7.17 6.64 5.92
N PRO A 56 6.65 6.23 7.10
CA PRO A 56 5.84 7.08 7.98
C PRO A 56 6.62 8.18 8.70
N ASN A 57 7.95 8.08 8.73
CA ASN A 57 8.81 9.04 9.41
C ASN A 57 8.86 10.36 8.62
N SER A 58 7.99 11.30 9.01
CA SER A 58 8.12 12.73 8.70
C SER A 58 8.87 13.52 9.79
N GLY A 59 9.53 12.81 10.72
CA GLY A 59 10.01 13.34 12.00
C GLY A 59 11.42 13.96 12.00
N THR A 60 11.49 15.25 11.69
CA THR A 60 11.93 16.30 12.65
C THR A 60 13.22 16.10 13.46
N GLY A 61 14.36 15.90 12.78
CA GLY A 61 15.66 15.99 13.46
C GLY A 61 16.85 15.74 12.58
N GLY A 62 17.05 16.56 11.53
CA GLY A 62 18.27 16.50 10.71
C GLY A 62 18.07 16.28 9.21
N GLY A 63 16.90 16.59 8.64
CA GLY A 63 16.72 16.72 7.19
C GLY A 63 16.84 15.43 6.37
N MET A 64 16.34 14.30 6.88
CA MET A 64 16.38 13.03 6.13
C MET A 64 14.97 12.55 5.79
N ASP A 65 14.63 12.68 4.51
CA ASP A 65 13.41 12.13 3.91
C ASP A 65 13.57 10.61 3.78
N ASP A 66 12.97 9.84 4.69
CA ASP A 66 12.83 8.39 4.52
C ASP A 66 11.98 8.13 3.28
N ILE A 67 12.50 7.32 2.36
CA ILE A 67 11.81 6.94 1.13
C ILE A 67 11.86 5.42 1.02
N THR A 68 10.71 4.83 0.69
CA THR A 68 10.61 3.43 0.29
C THR A 68 9.88 3.37 -1.03
N ALA A 69 10.59 2.97 -2.08
CA ALA A 69 10.05 2.85 -3.42
C ALA A 69 9.50 1.44 -3.69
N LEU A 70 8.47 1.33 -4.53
CA LEU A 70 8.07 0.05 -5.12
C LEU A 70 9.16 -0.39 -6.11
N LEU A 71 9.61 -1.65 -5.98
CA LEU A 71 10.64 -2.24 -6.85
C LEU A 71 9.99 -3.09 -7.94
N ILE A 72 9.70 -2.48 -9.07
CA ILE A 72 8.88 -3.07 -10.14
C ILE A 72 9.72 -3.91 -11.10
N ASN A 73 9.24 -5.10 -11.47
CA ASN A 73 9.79 -5.92 -12.55
C ASN A 73 11.30 -6.25 -12.41
N TRP A 74 11.79 -6.38 -11.17
CA TRP A 74 13.11 -6.93 -10.89
C TRP A 74 13.00 -8.43 -10.61
N SER A 75 13.63 -9.25 -11.47
CA SER A 75 13.54 -10.72 -11.37
C SER A 75 14.06 -11.28 -10.05
N ALA A 76 15.11 -10.67 -9.49
CA ALA A 76 15.66 -11.04 -8.18
C ALA A 76 14.65 -10.89 -7.02
N TYR A 77 13.58 -10.11 -7.21
CA TYR A 77 12.54 -9.83 -6.22
C TYR A 77 11.15 -10.30 -6.68
N GLY A 78 11.12 -11.28 -7.60
CA GLY A 78 9.88 -11.91 -8.07
C GLY A 78 9.15 -11.14 -9.16
N SER A 79 9.79 -10.17 -9.83
CA SER A 79 9.17 -9.39 -10.92
C SER A 79 7.86 -8.70 -10.51
N PHE A 80 7.86 -8.10 -9.32
CA PHE A 80 6.69 -7.48 -8.71
C PHE A 80 5.95 -6.51 -9.65
N SER A 81 4.63 -6.66 -9.72
CA SER A 81 3.65 -5.86 -10.44
C SER A 81 4.00 -5.56 -11.91
N LYS A 82 4.73 -6.49 -12.54
CA LYS A 82 5.17 -6.39 -13.94
C LYS A 82 3.99 -6.37 -14.91
N TRP A 83 4.10 -5.56 -15.96
CA TRP A 83 3.21 -5.57 -17.11
C TRP A 83 3.09 -6.93 -17.79
N GLU A 84 1.85 -7.37 -18.05
CA GLU A 84 1.51 -8.65 -18.68
C GLU A 84 2.10 -9.85 -17.91
N SER A 85 2.12 -9.77 -16.59
CA SER A 85 2.64 -10.86 -15.76
C SER A 85 1.61 -11.98 -15.62
N SER A 86 2.02 -13.18 -16.03
CA SER A 86 1.29 -14.41 -15.72
C SER A 86 1.50 -14.88 -14.26
N ASP A 87 2.50 -14.33 -13.56
CA ASP A 87 2.75 -14.68 -12.16
C ASP A 87 1.75 -13.95 -11.25
N THR A 88 0.83 -14.72 -10.69
CA THR A 88 -0.19 -14.23 -9.76
C THR A 88 0.36 -13.93 -8.37
N MET A 89 1.51 -14.49 -7.99
CA MET A 89 2.12 -14.27 -6.67
C MET A 89 2.77 -12.89 -6.58
N ALA A 90 3.18 -12.32 -7.72
CA ALA A 90 3.88 -11.05 -7.80
C ALA A 90 2.97 -9.84 -8.06
N ARG A 91 1.65 -9.97 -7.95
CA ARG A 91 0.70 -8.89 -8.26
C ARG A 91 0.50 -7.94 -7.08
N LEU A 92 0.28 -6.65 -7.39
CA LEU A 92 -0.26 -5.67 -6.45
C LEU A 92 -1.78 -5.62 -6.62
N TYR A 93 -2.51 -6.04 -5.59
CA TYR A 93 -3.95 -6.16 -5.63
C TYR A 93 -4.66 -4.98 -4.96
N ILE A 94 -5.87 -4.72 -5.43
CA ILE A 94 -6.85 -3.79 -4.87
C ILE A 94 -8.16 -4.58 -4.71
N ARG A 95 -8.58 -4.78 -3.47
CA ARG A 95 -9.83 -5.45 -3.14
C ARG A 95 -10.99 -4.47 -3.30
N ILE A 96 -12.00 -4.88 -4.05
CA ILE A 96 -13.28 -4.19 -4.17
C ILE A 96 -14.37 -5.15 -3.68
N GLU A 97 -15.15 -4.73 -2.71
CA GLU A 97 -16.29 -5.47 -2.13
C GLU A 97 -17.63 -4.97 -2.66
N ASP A 98 -17.78 -3.66 -2.86
CA ASP A 98 -19.01 -3.05 -3.39
C ASP A 98 -18.71 -2.22 -4.64
N PRO A 99 -18.67 -2.85 -5.84
CA PRO A 99 -18.37 -2.17 -7.10
C PRO A 99 -19.32 -1.00 -7.44
N ALA A 100 -20.51 -0.96 -6.85
CA ALA A 100 -21.48 0.11 -7.06
C ALA A 100 -21.16 1.36 -6.23
N HIS A 101 -20.48 1.20 -5.09
CA HIS A 101 -20.24 2.28 -4.13
C HIS A 101 -18.78 2.42 -3.70
N GLU A 102 -17.85 1.66 -4.30
CA GLU A 102 -16.42 1.83 -4.08
C GLU A 102 -15.74 2.49 -5.28
N VAL A 103 -14.82 3.39 -4.97
CA VAL A 103 -13.95 4.09 -5.92
C VAL A 103 -12.50 3.93 -5.52
N VAL A 104 -11.61 3.82 -6.50
CA VAL A 104 -10.18 3.74 -6.31
C VAL A 104 -9.54 5.06 -6.73
N TYR A 105 -8.81 5.69 -5.82
CA TYR A 105 -7.98 6.86 -6.07
C TYR A 105 -6.51 6.45 -6.12
N LEU A 106 -5.79 6.94 -7.11
CA LEU A 106 -4.42 6.53 -7.40
C LEU A 106 -3.54 7.76 -7.64
N GLY A 107 -2.41 7.80 -6.96
CA GLY A 107 -1.35 8.78 -7.17
C GLY A 107 -0.01 8.06 -7.29
N PHE A 108 0.80 8.45 -8.28
CA PHE A 108 2.13 7.87 -8.47
C PHE A 108 3.12 8.94 -8.91
N SER A 109 4.36 8.83 -8.44
CA SER A 109 5.47 9.57 -9.01
C SER A 109 5.80 9.04 -10.41
N LYS A 110 6.66 9.77 -11.11
CA LYS A 110 7.37 9.20 -12.26
C LYS A 110 8.29 8.05 -11.82
N ALA A 111 8.65 7.21 -12.78
CA ALA A 111 9.54 6.08 -12.56
C ALA A 111 11.02 6.48 -12.67
N SER A 112 11.92 5.70 -12.09
CA SER A 112 13.38 5.85 -12.24
C SER A 112 14.07 4.49 -12.21
N TYR A 113 15.31 4.37 -12.72
CA TYR A 113 16.00 3.08 -12.78
C TYR A 113 16.74 2.71 -11.49
N GLN A 114 17.51 3.63 -10.89
CA GLN A 114 18.34 3.35 -9.71
C GLN A 114 18.68 4.67 -8.99
N THR A 115 18.45 4.73 -7.67
CA THR A 115 18.77 5.81 -6.71
C THR A 115 17.89 7.07 -6.74
N LEU A 116 17.76 7.74 -5.59
CA LEU A 116 17.17 9.09 -5.46
C LEU A 116 18.01 10.18 -6.16
N THR A 117 19.27 9.88 -6.46
CA THR A 117 20.25 10.83 -6.98
C THR A 117 20.31 10.89 -8.50
N ASN A 118 19.68 9.96 -9.22
CA ASN A 118 19.57 10.02 -10.67
C ASN A 118 18.40 10.91 -11.08
N SER A 119 18.71 12.07 -11.66
CA SER A 119 17.73 13.07 -12.14
C SER A 119 16.84 12.60 -13.29
N SER A 120 17.13 11.44 -13.88
CA SER A 120 16.37 10.91 -15.01
C SER A 120 15.11 10.20 -14.53
N THR A 121 13.98 10.87 -14.71
CA THR A 121 12.64 10.32 -14.46
C THR A 121 11.92 10.00 -15.76
N TYR A 122 11.19 8.88 -15.75
CA TYR A 122 10.48 8.35 -16.90
C TYR A 122 8.98 8.40 -16.67
N ASN A 123 8.22 8.61 -17.73
CA ASN A 123 6.78 8.51 -17.70
C ASN A 123 6.41 7.06 -17.33
N LEU A 124 5.55 6.92 -16.33
CA LEU A 124 5.06 5.62 -15.87
C LEU A 124 3.75 5.32 -16.57
N ARG A 125 3.57 4.09 -17.06
CA ARG A 125 2.26 3.58 -17.47
C ARG A 125 1.79 2.56 -16.45
N PHE A 126 0.53 2.67 -16.07
CA PHE A 126 -0.12 1.66 -15.25
C PHE A 126 -1.49 1.30 -15.82
N ARG A 127 -1.94 0.10 -15.48
CA ARG A 127 -3.29 -0.37 -15.76
C ARG A 127 -3.87 -1.12 -14.58
N ILE A 128 -5.20 -1.15 -14.51
CA ILE A 128 -5.95 -2.02 -13.61
C ILE A 128 -6.56 -3.13 -14.44
N MET A 129 -6.33 -4.35 -13.98
CA MET A 129 -6.93 -5.56 -14.51
C MET A 129 -8.05 -6.01 -13.57
N SER A 130 -9.17 -6.43 -14.14
CA SER A 130 -10.29 -7.02 -13.40
C SER A 130 -9.94 -8.39 -12.82
N PRO A 131 -10.75 -8.91 -11.89
CA PRO A 131 -10.63 -10.29 -11.41
C PRO A 131 -10.62 -11.33 -12.55
N ASP A 132 -11.35 -11.04 -13.64
CA ASP A 132 -11.42 -11.88 -14.84
C ASP A 132 -10.23 -11.68 -15.81
N GLY A 133 -9.24 -10.87 -15.42
CA GLY A 133 -8.03 -10.60 -16.20
C GLY A 133 -8.23 -9.65 -17.38
N GLN A 134 -9.31 -8.85 -17.38
CA GLN A 134 -9.56 -7.84 -18.43
C GLN A 134 -9.01 -6.48 -18.02
N GLU A 135 -8.44 -5.73 -18.96
CA GLU A 135 -8.02 -4.35 -18.69
C GLU A 135 -9.26 -3.45 -18.55
N VAL A 136 -9.41 -2.81 -17.40
CA VAL A 136 -10.57 -1.94 -17.07
C VAL A 136 -10.16 -0.48 -16.84
N PHE A 137 -8.87 -0.20 -16.73
CA PHE A 137 -8.35 1.15 -16.54
C PHE A 137 -6.90 1.23 -17.04
N ASN A 138 -6.52 2.32 -17.69
CA ASN A 138 -5.16 2.52 -18.20
C ASN A 138 -4.81 4.01 -18.23
N LYS A 139 -3.66 4.38 -17.66
CA LYS A 139 -3.20 5.77 -17.58
C LYS A 139 -1.68 5.86 -17.73
N VAL A 140 -1.25 7.08 -18.07
CA VAL A 140 0.16 7.46 -18.11
C VAL A 140 0.39 8.62 -17.16
N VAL A 141 1.37 8.44 -16.28
CA VAL A 141 1.92 9.44 -15.37
C VAL A 141 3.04 10.20 -16.09
N LYS A 142 2.98 11.52 -16.03
CA LYS A 142 3.85 12.51 -16.65
C LYS A 142 4.07 13.67 -15.67
N ASN A 143 4.91 14.63 -16.01
CA ASN A 143 5.24 15.75 -15.11
C ASN A 143 4.03 16.52 -14.54
N ASN A 144 2.89 16.59 -15.26
CA ASN A 144 1.73 17.38 -14.85
C ASN A 144 0.71 16.62 -13.99
N ASN A 145 0.91 15.33 -13.75
CA ASN A 145 0.02 14.48 -12.93
C ASN A 145 0.80 13.45 -12.10
N ALA A 146 2.12 13.58 -12.04
CA ALA A 146 2.97 12.84 -11.13
C ALA A 146 2.91 13.50 -9.76
N ILE A 147 2.84 12.69 -8.72
CA ILE A 147 2.83 13.20 -7.36
C ILE A 147 4.25 13.33 -6.81
N ASP A 148 4.44 14.32 -5.94
CA ASP A 148 5.64 14.42 -5.10
C ASP A 148 5.45 13.73 -3.74
N ARG A 149 6.44 13.91 -2.86
CA ARG A 149 6.44 13.30 -1.53
C ARG A 149 5.35 13.90 -0.65
N GLU A 150 5.26 15.22 -0.62
CA GLU A 150 4.34 15.97 0.23
C GLU A 150 2.89 15.62 -0.13
N GLU A 151 2.60 15.55 -1.43
CA GLU A 151 1.31 15.09 -1.94
C GLU A 151 1.01 13.64 -1.56
N ALA A 152 1.99 12.72 -1.68
CA ALA A 152 1.81 11.31 -1.30
C ALA A 152 1.63 11.11 0.21
N LEU A 153 2.18 12.00 1.05
CA LEU A 153 1.98 11.99 2.49
C LEU A 153 0.62 12.58 2.90
N ALA A 154 0.12 13.56 2.13
CA ALA A 154 -1.17 14.19 2.37
C ALA A 154 -2.36 13.35 1.87
N GLY A 155 -2.18 12.59 0.78
CA GLY A 155 -3.22 11.76 0.17
C GLY A 155 -4.04 12.48 -0.92
N PRO A 156 -5.11 11.86 -1.45
CA PRO A 156 -5.97 12.46 -2.47
C PRO A 156 -6.75 13.68 -1.94
N ASN A 157 -6.73 14.78 -2.68
CA ASN A 157 -7.44 16.02 -2.35
C ASN A 157 -8.99 15.92 -2.45
N THR A 158 -9.51 14.76 -2.87
CA THR A 158 -10.94 14.46 -2.89
C THR A 158 -11.49 14.08 -1.51
N PHE A 159 -10.63 13.75 -0.56
CA PHE A 159 -11.03 13.43 0.80
C PHE A 159 -11.27 14.69 1.64
N PRO A 160 -12.31 14.72 2.47
CA PRO A 160 -12.56 15.83 3.38
C PRO A 160 -11.36 16.09 4.30
N GLY A 161 -10.95 17.36 4.40
CA GLY A 161 -9.89 17.78 5.31
C GLY A 161 -8.47 17.59 4.79
N VAL A 162 -8.27 17.04 3.59
CA VAL A 162 -6.95 16.95 2.97
C VAL A 162 -6.57 18.28 2.31
N SER A 163 -5.49 18.91 2.78
CA SER A 163 -4.89 20.10 2.15
C SER A 163 -3.49 19.78 1.67
N GLY A 164 -3.12 20.22 0.45
CA GLY A 164 -1.80 19.93 -0.13
C GLY A 164 -1.66 18.51 -0.70
N GLY A 165 -2.77 17.77 -0.80
CA GLY A 165 -2.84 16.47 -1.47
C GLY A 165 -2.88 16.56 -3.00
N TYR A 166 -2.80 15.41 -3.65
CA TYR A 166 -2.80 15.32 -5.12
C TYR A 166 -4.21 15.21 -5.73
N THR A 167 -4.32 15.55 -7.01
CA THR A 167 -5.51 15.22 -7.81
C THR A 167 -5.40 13.77 -8.32
N PRO A 168 -6.27 12.84 -7.88
CA PRO A 168 -6.08 11.43 -8.17
C PRO A 168 -6.47 11.04 -9.60
N PHE A 169 -5.84 9.97 -10.10
CA PHE A 169 -6.50 9.14 -11.10
C PHE A 169 -7.61 8.34 -10.42
N THR A 170 -8.82 8.42 -10.96
CA THR A 170 -10.00 7.79 -10.37
C THR A 170 -10.48 6.63 -11.23
N PHE A 171 -10.63 5.46 -10.62
CA PHE A 171 -11.27 4.30 -11.20
C PHE A 171 -12.52 3.93 -10.41
N THR A 172 -13.66 3.87 -11.11
CA THR A 172 -14.93 3.38 -10.56
C THR A 172 -15.33 2.14 -11.36
N PRO A 173 -15.38 0.94 -10.74
CA PRO A 173 -15.71 -0.30 -11.44
C PRO A 173 -17.07 -0.26 -12.12
N GLY A 174 -18.05 0.35 -11.46
CA GLY A 174 -19.45 0.40 -11.91
C GLY A 174 -20.27 -0.74 -11.31
N ALA A 175 -21.58 -0.52 -11.19
CA ALA A 175 -22.48 -1.42 -10.46
C ALA A 175 -22.59 -2.85 -11.03
N SER A 176 -22.25 -3.07 -12.30
CA SER A 176 -22.25 -4.39 -12.93
C SER A 176 -20.88 -5.07 -12.94
N ALA A 177 -19.83 -4.41 -12.44
CA ALA A 177 -18.50 -5.00 -12.39
C ALA A 177 -18.42 -6.06 -11.26
N PRO A 178 -17.58 -7.09 -11.40
CA PRO A 178 -17.43 -8.10 -10.37
C PRO A 178 -16.76 -7.52 -9.12
N ALA A 179 -17.29 -7.84 -7.94
CA ALA A 179 -16.52 -7.69 -6.71
C ALA A 179 -15.35 -8.67 -6.74
N GLY A 180 -14.18 -8.26 -6.26
CA GLY A 180 -13.00 -9.12 -6.30
C GLY A 180 -11.70 -8.38 -6.09
N ASP A 181 -10.61 -9.11 -6.35
CA ASP A 181 -9.27 -8.56 -6.38
C ASP A 181 -8.92 -8.11 -7.79
N TYR A 182 -8.93 -6.80 -7.97
CA TYR A 182 -8.34 -6.15 -9.12
C TYR A 182 -6.83 -6.08 -8.91
N TYR A 183 -6.04 -5.94 -9.98
CA TYR A 183 -4.60 -5.82 -9.83
C TYR A 183 -3.98 -4.78 -10.74
N LEU A 184 -2.92 -4.15 -10.23
CA LEU A 184 -2.14 -3.15 -10.93
C LEU A 184 -0.99 -3.81 -11.68
N GLU A 185 -0.72 -3.29 -12.86
CA GLU A 185 0.46 -3.62 -13.63
C GLU A 185 1.14 -2.34 -14.12
N PHE A 186 2.47 -2.36 -14.12
CA PHE A 186 3.27 -1.19 -14.43
C PHE A 186 4.31 -1.48 -15.52
N ARG A 187 4.55 -0.48 -16.36
CA ARG A 187 5.70 -0.40 -17.26
C ARG A 187 6.15 1.03 -17.46
N LEU A 188 7.34 1.22 -18.01
CA LEU A 188 7.75 2.52 -18.50
C LEU A 188 6.96 2.86 -19.77
N ALA A 189 6.43 4.08 -19.85
CA ALA A 189 5.69 4.55 -21.01
C ALA A 189 6.63 4.97 -22.15
N ASP A 190 7.86 5.35 -21.84
CA ASP A 190 8.85 5.84 -22.80
C ASP A 190 9.60 4.72 -23.55
N TYR A 191 9.52 3.48 -23.05
CA TYR A 191 10.22 2.34 -23.63
C TYR A 191 9.25 1.18 -23.88
N SER A 192 9.45 0.46 -24.98
CA SER A 192 8.74 -0.80 -25.26
C SER A 192 9.32 -1.99 -24.47
N ALA A 193 10.59 -1.88 -24.07
CA ALA A 193 11.27 -2.91 -23.28
C ALA A 193 10.82 -2.86 -21.81
N ASN A 194 10.51 -4.02 -21.25
CA ASN A 194 10.02 -4.18 -19.89
C ASN A 194 11.22 -4.35 -18.94
N TYR A 195 11.88 -3.24 -18.62
CA TYR A 195 12.97 -3.18 -17.64
C TYR A 195 12.43 -3.08 -16.20
N GLY A 196 13.27 -3.38 -15.21
CA GLY A 196 12.95 -3.13 -13.81
C GLY A 196 13.14 -1.64 -13.45
N PHE A 197 12.30 -1.08 -12.59
CA PHE A 197 12.32 0.34 -12.21
C PHE A 197 11.72 0.57 -10.82
N LEU A 198 11.84 1.80 -10.34
CA LEU A 198 11.37 2.28 -9.05
C LEU A 198 10.20 3.25 -9.21
N ILE A 199 9.21 3.15 -8.33
CA ILE A 199 8.19 4.17 -8.10
C ILE A 199 8.38 4.67 -6.66
N HIS A 200 8.88 5.91 -6.50
CA HIS A 200 9.30 6.44 -5.20
C HIS A 200 8.12 6.88 -4.34
N TYR A 201 7.17 7.58 -4.95
CA TYR A 201 5.97 8.05 -4.26
C TYR A 201 4.75 7.41 -4.88
N TRP A 202 3.89 6.86 -4.04
CA TRP A 202 2.70 6.16 -4.46
C TRP A 202 1.66 6.23 -3.37
N ASP A 203 0.40 6.35 -3.77
CA ASP A 203 -0.76 6.29 -2.90
C ASP A 203 -1.89 5.61 -3.67
N ILE A 204 -2.49 4.62 -3.01
CA ILE A 204 -3.67 3.92 -3.47
C ILE A 204 -4.68 3.96 -2.33
N ALA A 205 -5.85 4.52 -2.61
CA ALA A 205 -6.95 4.58 -1.67
C ALA A 205 -8.21 3.98 -2.28
N VAL A 206 -8.86 3.08 -1.56
CA VAL A 206 -10.23 2.66 -1.86
C VAL A 206 -11.17 3.42 -0.93
N ALA A 207 -12.24 3.96 -1.48
CA ALA A 207 -13.21 4.74 -0.73
C ALA A 207 -14.62 4.28 -1.00
N ASP A 208 -15.44 4.28 0.04
CA ASP A 208 -16.89 4.18 -0.03
C ASP A 208 -17.49 5.56 -0.34
N ILE A 209 -18.34 5.63 -1.36
CA ILE A 209 -18.99 6.86 -1.81
C ILE A 209 -20.52 6.80 -1.68
N SER A 210 -21.07 5.82 -0.94
CA SER A 210 -22.52 5.65 -0.75
C SER A 210 -23.22 6.88 -0.15
N LEU A 211 -22.49 7.70 0.61
CA LEU A 211 -22.98 8.94 1.24
C LEU A 211 -22.59 10.21 0.47
N GLY A 212 -22.08 10.09 -0.76
CA GLY A 212 -21.63 11.20 -1.60
C GLY A 212 -20.29 11.83 -1.18
N THR A 213 -19.84 11.58 0.05
CA THR A 213 -18.51 11.96 0.54
C THR A 213 -17.63 10.72 0.62
N PRO A 214 -16.42 10.71 0.02
CA PRO A 214 -15.52 9.56 0.08
C PRO A 214 -15.09 9.23 1.52
N VAL A 215 -15.24 7.96 1.91
CA VAL A 215 -14.79 7.42 3.20
C VAL A 215 -13.79 6.30 2.95
N ALA A 216 -12.56 6.45 3.46
CA ALA A 216 -11.47 5.53 3.15
C ALA A 216 -11.73 4.14 3.74
N LYS A 217 -11.36 3.10 2.98
CA LYS A 217 -11.41 1.70 3.37
C LYS A 217 -9.97 1.17 3.41
N PRO A 218 -9.28 1.23 4.56
CA PRO A 218 -7.93 0.68 4.68
C PRO A 218 -7.91 -0.85 4.56
N GLY A 219 -6.74 -1.42 4.28
CA GLY A 219 -6.56 -2.87 4.13
C GLY A 219 -7.07 -3.41 2.80
N ARG A 220 -7.22 -2.54 1.79
CA ARG A 220 -7.73 -2.91 0.45
C ARG A 220 -6.61 -3.17 -0.53
N VAL A 221 -5.41 -2.66 -0.27
CA VAL A 221 -4.22 -2.80 -1.09
C VAL A 221 -3.31 -3.86 -0.46
N TRP A 222 -2.97 -4.88 -1.23
CA TRP A 222 -2.24 -6.01 -0.70
C TRP A 222 -1.42 -6.72 -1.79
N SER A 223 -0.45 -7.53 -1.36
CA SER A 223 0.29 -8.45 -2.24
C SER A 223 0.69 -9.72 -1.49
N ARG A 224 0.91 -10.80 -2.24
CA ARG A 224 1.56 -12.02 -1.72
C ARG A 224 3.08 -11.91 -1.73
N ASN A 225 3.63 -11.03 -2.57
CA ASN A 225 5.05 -10.75 -2.69
C ASN A 225 5.24 -9.24 -2.87
N TRP A 226 5.43 -8.53 -1.77
CA TRP A 226 5.83 -7.12 -1.83
C TRP A 226 7.31 -7.00 -2.17
N ALA A 227 7.68 -6.07 -3.06
CA ALA A 227 9.07 -5.75 -3.35
C ALA A 227 9.33 -4.25 -3.18
N PHE A 228 10.33 -3.92 -2.38
CA PHE A 228 10.67 -2.56 -1.99
C PHE A 228 12.15 -2.26 -2.19
N TYR A 229 12.45 -1.00 -2.43
CA TYR A 229 13.79 -0.44 -2.46
C TYR A 229 13.87 0.74 -1.48
N CYS A 230 14.85 0.70 -0.59
CA CYS A 230 15.13 1.76 0.38
C CYS A 230 16.43 2.44 -0.07
N PRO A 231 16.36 3.55 -0.82
CA PRO A 231 17.52 4.25 -1.33
C PRO A 231 18.44 4.75 -0.22
N ASP A 232 19.75 4.62 -0.44
CA ASP A 232 20.78 5.15 0.46
C ASP A 232 20.73 6.68 0.57
N HIS A 233 21.17 7.21 1.71
CA HIS A 233 21.56 8.63 1.79
C HIS A 233 22.97 8.75 1.20
N ASN A 234 23.16 9.65 0.22
CA ASN A 234 24.47 9.87 -0.38
C ASN A 234 25.20 11.00 0.38
N PRO A 235 26.50 10.88 0.73
CA PRO A 235 27.41 9.74 0.52
C PRO A 235 27.43 8.76 1.72
N PRO A 236 28.11 7.61 1.61
CA PRO A 236 28.01 6.45 2.52
C PRO A 236 27.97 6.80 4.01
N PRO A 237 27.31 5.97 4.84
CA PRO A 237 27.22 4.51 4.69
C PRO A 237 25.94 3.97 4.02
N TYR A 238 26.09 2.88 3.26
CA TYR A 238 24.97 2.06 2.78
C TYR A 238 24.19 1.46 3.96
N PHE A 239 22.88 1.25 3.82
CA PHE A 239 22.02 0.68 4.87
C PHE A 239 21.99 1.51 6.17
N ASP A 240 22.05 2.83 6.04
CA ASP A 240 22.10 3.76 7.16
C ASP A 240 20.76 3.90 7.89
N ARG A 241 19.65 3.58 7.22
CA ARG A 241 18.29 3.84 7.70
C ARG A 241 17.48 2.58 7.97
N ALA A 242 16.68 2.65 9.04
CA ALA A 242 15.72 1.62 9.38
C ALA A 242 14.44 1.81 8.55
N PHE A 243 13.98 0.73 7.93
CA PHE A 243 12.64 0.64 7.41
C PHE A 243 11.68 0.52 8.60
N ASN A 244 10.88 1.57 8.85
CA ASN A 244 9.85 1.61 9.90
C ASN A 244 8.43 1.58 9.29
N GLY A 245 8.32 1.17 8.03
CA GLY A 245 7.06 1.11 7.33
C GLY A 245 6.20 -0.07 7.75
N SER A 246 4.93 0.00 7.35
CA SER A 246 3.99 -1.09 7.49
C SER A 246 3.15 -1.28 6.22
N PHE A 247 2.68 -2.50 6.02
CA PHE A 247 1.86 -2.85 4.86
C PHE A 247 1.04 -4.12 5.13
N HIS A 248 0.01 -4.32 4.30
CA HIS A 248 -0.88 -5.47 4.42
C HIS A 248 -0.47 -6.61 3.51
N VAL A 249 -0.59 -7.82 4.07
CA VAL A 249 -0.33 -9.08 3.38
C VAL A 249 -1.56 -9.95 3.54
N LEU A 250 -1.91 -10.68 2.49
CA LEU A 250 -3.11 -11.48 2.46
C LEU A 250 -2.74 -12.95 2.36
N GLN A 251 -3.19 -13.73 3.34
CA GLN A 251 -3.00 -15.17 3.39
C GLN A 251 -4.34 -15.86 3.10
N PRO A 252 -4.39 -16.83 2.16
CA PRO A 252 -5.58 -17.66 1.98
C PRO A 252 -5.83 -18.45 3.27
N ALA A 253 -7.05 -18.35 3.81
CA ALA A 253 -7.52 -19.21 4.86
C ALA A 253 -7.85 -20.60 4.29
N PRO A 254 -7.68 -21.67 5.07
CA PRO A 254 -7.94 -23.04 4.60
C PRO A 254 -9.38 -23.27 4.11
N GLN A 255 -10.35 -22.45 4.55
CA GLN A 255 -11.77 -22.55 4.20
C GLN A 255 -12.23 -21.58 3.10
N GLY A 256 -11.30 -20.93 2.38
CA GLY A 256 -11.63 -20.03 1.27
C GLY A 256 -11.82 -18.55 1.65
N ASP A 257 -11.77 -18.24 2.94
CA ASP A 257 -11.63 -16.85 3.43
C ASP A 257 -10.19 -16.35 3.28
N PHE A 258 -9.94 -15.09 3.65
CA PHE A 258 -8.60 -14.51 3.66
C PHE A 258 -8.30 -13.85 5.01
N TYR A 259 -7.07 -14.03 5.49
CA TYR A 259 -6.54 -13.26 6.61
C TYR A 259 -5.72 -12.10 6.06
N VAL A 260 -6.15 -10.87 6.36
CA VAL A 260 -5.32 -9.67 6.16
C VAL A 260 -4.49 -9.48 7.42
N SER A 261 -3.18 -9.59 7.28
CA SER A 261 -2.23 -9.28 8.35
C SER A 261 -1.51 -7.98 8.03
N LYS A 262 -1.38 -7.11 9.05
CA LYS A 262 -0.47 -5.97 8.98
C LYS A 262 0.92 -6.46 9.38
N ILE A 263 1.92 -6.21 8.53
CA ILE A 263 3.33 -6.34 8.89
C ILE A 263 3.81 -4.95 9.28
N ASP A 264 4.41 -4.84 10.46
CA ASP A 264 4.84 -3.57 11.03
C ASP A 264 6.32 -3.67 11.43
N PHE A 265 7.15 -2.80 10.85
CA PHE A 265 8.58 -2.74 11.10
C PHE A 265 8.98 -1.62 12.07
N ASP A 266 8.02 -0.90 12.65
CA ASP A 266 8.33 0.13 13.64
C ASP A 266 9.16 -0.45 14.80
N GLY A 267 10.33 0.17 15.04
CA GLY A 267 11.30 -0.27 16.04
C GLY A 267 12.02 -1.59 15.73
N ALA A 268 11.86 -2.16 14.53
CA ALA A 268 12.54 -3.42 14.15
C ALA A 268 14.04 -3.23 13.87
N ASN A 269 14.48 -1.99 13.62
CA ASN A 269 15.84 -1.65 13.19
C ASN A 269 16.29 -2.46 11.94
N PHE A 270 15.34 -2.83 11.09
CA PHE A 270 15.60 -3.52 9.84
C PHE A 270 16.12 -2.52 8.81
N ARG A 271 17.31 -2.76 8.23
CA ARG A 271 17.99 -1.79 7.33
C ARG A 271 18.28 -2.41 5.96
N PRO A 272 17.28 -2.52 5.08
CA PRO A 272 17.46 -3.09 3.75
C PRO A 272 17.98 -2.04 2.75
N ALA A 273 18.65 -2.47 1.68
CA ALA A 273 18.75 -1.65 0.45
C ALA A 273 17.60 -2.00 -0.51
N ALA A 274 17.29 -3.28 -0.62
CA ALA A 274 16.17 -3.81 -1.36
C ALA A 274 15.72 -5.10 -0.69
N PHE A 275 14.43 -5.36 -0.67
CA PHE A 275 13.89 -6.57 -0.07
C PHE A 275 12.56 -6.92 -0.70
N ASN A 276 12.20 -8.20 -0.60
CA ASN A 276 10.84 -8.64 -0.83
C ASN A 276 10.33 -9.44 0.37
N ILE A 277 9.02 -9.38 0.60
CA ILE A 277 8.35 -10.24 1.58
C ILE A 277 7.32 -11.06 0.85
N ALA A 278 7.58 -12.37 0.80
CA ALA A 278 6.73 -13.34 0.14
C ALA A 278 6.08 -14.27 1.16
N PHE A 279 4.77 -14.50 0.99
CA PHE A 279 4.02 -15.50 1.74
C PHE A 279 3.69 -16.65 0.82
N ASN A 280 4.24 -17.82 1.14
CA ASN A 280 3.87 -19.06 0.46
C ASN A 280 2.62 -19.66 1.11
N SER A 281 1.87 -20.45 0.34
CA SER A 281 0.68 -21.17 0.82
C SER A 281 1.02 -22.42 1.64
N SER A 282 2.30 -22.69 1.90
CA SER A 282 2.78 -23.86 2.63
C SER A 282 3.87 -23.46 3.61
N GLY A 283 3.65 -23.71 4.90
CA GLY A 283 4.68 -23.50 5.93
C GLY A 283 5.90 -24.39 5.73
N THR A 284 6.89 -24.27 6.63
CA THR A 284 8.01 -25.23 6.68
C THR A 284 7.44 -26.64 6.76
N ARG A 285 7.73 -27.48 5.75
CA ARG A 285 7.36 -28.90 5.82
C ARG A 285 8.03 -29.48 7.06
N GLN A 286 7.38 -30.43 7.75
CA GLN A 286 7.93 -31.08 8.96
C GLN A 286 9.29 -31.79 8.74
N THR A 287 9.80 -31.82 7.52
CA THR A 287 11.13 -32.30 7.18
C THR A 287 11.73 -31.40 6.08
N GLY A 288 12.78 -30.65 6.42
CA GLY A 288 13.62 -29.94 5.45
C GLY A 288 14.22 -28.65 6.00
N ASN A 289 15.55 -28.55 5.98
CA ASN A 289 16.29 -27.33 6.28
C ASN A 289 15.99 -26.25 5.24
N VAL A 290 15.85 -25.00 5.70
CA VAL A 290 15.90 -23.79 4.87
C VAL A 290 17.34 -23.41 4.52
#